data_AF-A0A959DG41-F1
#
_entry.id   AF-A0A959DG41-F1
#
_cell.length_a   1.000
_cell.length_b   1.000
_cell.length_c   1.000
_cell.angle_alpha   90.00
_cell.angle_beta   90.00
_cell.angle_gamma   90.00
#
_symmetry.space_group_name_H-M   'P 1'
#
loop_
_entity.id
_entity.type
_entity.pdbx_description
1 polymer ?
#
loop_
_entity_poly.entity_id
_entity_poly.type
_entity_poly.pdbx_seq_one_letter_code
_entity_poly.pdbx_strand_id
1 'polypeptide(L)' 'MKEIKLTLTVEETNQILDALGNQPFKTVFNLIGKIQNQAAAQLQDNGQAAAAPKVKPTPEVIKDPAIK' A
#
# COMPACT_ATOMS: atom_id res chain seq x y z
N MET A 1 -27.39 -1.94 -3.58
CA MET A 1 -26.93 -1.88 -2.17
C MET A 1 -25.92 -0.74 -2.03
N LYS A 2 -25.73 -0.18 -0.82
CA LYS A 2 -24.74 0.88 -0.58
C LYS A 2 -23.44 0.26 -0.06
N GLU A 3 -22.29 0.80 -0.48
CA GLU A 3 -20.96 0.39 -0.01
C GLU A 3 -20.38 1.42 0.94
N ILE A 4 -19.52 0.99 1.86
CA ILE A 4 -18.83 1.83 2.84
C ILE A 4 -17.33 1.52 2.85
N LYS A 5 -16.51 2.49 3.29
CA LYS A 5 -15.09 2.28 3.59
C LYS A 5 -14.93 2.02 5.09
N LEU A 6 -14.17 0.97 5.43
CA LEU A 6 -13.71 0.74 6.79
C LEU A 6 -12.30 1.30 6.93
N THR A 7 -12.04 1.99 8.03
CA THR A 7 -10.72 2.45 8.45
C THR A 7 -10.37 1.65 9.70
N LEU A 8 -9.52 0.66 9.53
CA LEU A 8 -9.14 -0.32 10.54
C LEU A 8 -7.63 -0.49 10.50
N THR A 9 -7.02 -0.91 11.60
CA THR A 9 -5.62 -1.36 11.57
C THR A 9 -5.50 -2.72 10.89
N VAL A 10 -4.26 -3.11 10.59
CA VAL A 10 -3.97 -4.45 10.05
C VAL A 10 -4.36 -5.53 11.05
N GLU A 11 -4.11 -5.30 12.35
CA GLU A 11 -4.50 -6.21 13.42
C GLU A 11 -6.01 -6.39 13.53
N GLU A 12 -6.78 -5.30 13.53
CA GLU A 12 -8.24 -5.33 13.56
C GLU A 12 -8.81 -6.05 12.32
N THR A 13 -8.22 -5.80 11.16
CA THR A 13 -8.60 -6.48 9.91
C THR A 13 -8.35 -7.99 10.01
N ASN A 14 -7.19 -8.40 10.53
CA ASN A 14 -6.86 -9.81 10.74
C ASN A 14 -7.80 -10.48 11.73
N GLN A 15 -8.19 -9.79 12.80
CA GLN A 15 -9.15 -10.31 13.78
C GLN A 15 -10.53 -10.56 13.15
N ILE A 16 -10.99 -9.66 12.27
CA ILE A 16 -12.23 -9.85 11.51
C ILE A 16 -12.10 -11.05 10.58
N LEU A 17 -10.99 -11.18 9.84
CA LEU A 17 -10.76 -12.30 8.94
C LEU A 17 -10.74 -13.65 9.68
N ASP A 18 -10.14 -13.71 10.87
CA ASP A 18 -10.14 -14.89 11.73
C ASP A 18 -11.56 -15.25 12.22
N ALA A 19 -12.32 -14.25 12.68
CA ALA A 19 -13.72 -14.45 13.06
C ALA A 19 -14.58 -14.97 11.89
N LEU A 20 -14.35 -14.47 10.67
CA LEU A 20 -15.02 -14.96 9.46
C LEU A 20 -14.57 -16.37 9.07
N GLY A 21 -13.30 -16.73 9.30
CA GLY A 21 -12.78 -18.08 9.08
C GLY A 21 -13.48 -19.17 9.90
N ASN A 22 -14.06 -18.80 11.04
CA ASN A 22 -14.85 -19.69 11.89
C ASN A 22 -16.31 -19.89 11.41
N GLN A 23 -16.72 -19.23 10.33
CA GLN A 23 -18.06 -19.37 9.74
C GLN A 23 -18.06 -20.28 8.49
N PRO A 24 -19.21 -20.81 8.05
CA PRO A 24 -19.27 -21.62 6.84
C PRO A 24 -18.79 -20.85 5.59
N PHE A 25 -17.77 -21.37 4.91
CA PHE A 25 -17.10 -20.71 3.77
C PHE A 25 -18.05 -20.11 2.72
N LYS A 26 -19.12 -20.85 2.35
CA LYS A 26 -20.14 -20.41 1.38
C LYS A 26 -20.79 -19.06 1.70
N THR A 27 -20.78 -18.67 2.99
CA THR A 27 -21.40 -17.42 3.47
C THR A 27 -20.41 -16.27 3.52
N VAL A 28 -19.11 -16.54 3.69
CA VAL A 28 -18.09 -15.53 3.97
C VAL A 28 -17.10 -15.28 2.83
N PHE A 29 -16.98 -16.18 1.84
CA PHE A 29 -15.95 -16.06 0.80
C PHE A 29 -16.00 -14.72 0.06
N ASN A 30 -17.21 -14.26 -0.30
CA ASN A 30 -17.42 -12.98 -0.98
C ASN A 30 -17.06 -11.80 -0.08
N LEU A 31 -17.34 -11.89 1.23
CA LEU A 31 -17.04 -10.84 2.19
C LEU A 31 -15.54 -10.73 2.45
N ILE A 32 -14.86 -11.87 2.63
CA ILE A 32 -13.41 -11.95 2.79
C ILE A 32 -12.70 -11.32 1.58
N GLY A 33 -13.12 -11.68 0.36
CA GLY A 33 -12.55 -11.10 -0.85
C GLY A 33 -12.72 -9.57 -0.92
N LYS A 34 -13.88 -9.05 -0.51
CA LYS A 34 -14.12 -7.59 -0.44
C LYS A 34 -13.22 -6.89 0.58
N ILE A 35 -13.04 -7.48 1.77
CA ILE A 35 -12.17 -6.94 2.81
C ILE A 35 -10.71 -6.93 2.33
N GLN A 36 -10.24 -8.02 1.72
CA GLN A 36 -8.88 -8.13 1.18
C GLN A 36 -8.62 -7.09 0.08
N ASN A 37 -9.57 -6.92 -0.86
CA ASN A 37 -9.45 -5.91 -1.92
C ASN A 37 -9.41 -4.49 -1.35
N GLN A 38 -10.24 -4.18 -0.34
CA GLN A 38 -10.23 -2.87 0.32
C GLN A 38 -8.91 -2.62 1.06
N ALA A 39 -8.38 -3.62 1.78
CA ALA A 39 -7.10 -3.51 2.49
C ALA A 39 -5.92 -3.30 1.52
N ALA A 40 -5.85 -4.07 0.42
CA ALA A 40 -4.80 -3.93 -0.58
C ALA A 40 -4.77 -2.51 -1.19
N ALA A 41 -5.95 -1.98 -1.55
CA ALA A 41 -6.05 -0.62 -2.09
C ALA A 41 -5.59 0.46 -1.10
N GLN A 42 -5.92 0.31 0.19
CA GLN A 42 -5.53 1.27 1.23
C GLN A 42 -4.03 1.20 1.59
N LEU A 43 -3.44 0.00 1.58
CA LEU A 43 -2.01 -0.19 1.84
C LEU A 43 -1.14 0.34 0.69
N GLN A 44 -1.60 0.20 -0.56
CA GLN A 44 -0.87 0.67 -1.73
C GLN A 44 -0.87 2.20 -1.86
N ASP A 45 -1.93 2.86 -1.40
CA ASP A 45 -2.06 4.33 -1.39
C ASP A 45 -1.10 4.98 -0.38
N ASN A 46 -0.89 4.33 0.78
CA ASN A 46 0.07 4.79 1.79
C ASN A 46 1.55 4.54 1.41
N GLY A 47 1.82 3.75 0.37
CA GLY A 47 3.18 3.41 -0.08
C GLY A 47 3.75 4.32 -1.19
N GLN A 48 2.98 5.28 -1.71
CA GLN A 48 3.33 6.04 -2.92
C GLN A 48 3.61 7.54 -2.71
N ALA A 49 3.87 7.97 -1.48
CA ALA A 49 4.30 9.35 -1.16
C ALA A 49 5.80 9.49 -0.79
N ALA A 50 6.65 8.59 -1.28
CA ALA A 50 8.11 8.74 -1.18
C ALA A 50 8.82 8.36 -2.49
N ALA A 51 8.28 8.79 -3.64
CA ALA A 51 9.13 8.96 -4.82
C ALA A 51 10.05 10.16 -4.56
N ALA A 52 11.24 9.89 -4.03
CA ALA A 52 12.33 10.85 -3.95
C ALA A 52 12.47 11.60 -5.29
N PRO A 53 12.73 12.92 -5.28
CA PRO A 53 12.99 13.65 -6.50
C PRO A 53 14.16 12.95 -7.21
N LYS A 54 13.94 12.55 -8.46
CA LYS A 54 15.01 12.11 -9.37
C LYS A 54 15.98 13.28 -9.53
N VAL A 55 16.97 13.37 -8.63
CA VAL A 55 18.14 14.22 -8.83
C VAL A 55 18.82 13.63 -10.06
N LYS A 56 18.66 14.29 -11.21
CA LYS A 56 19.47 14.00 -12.39
C LYS A 56 20.92 14.07 -11.94
N PRO A 57 21.79 13.10 -12.25
CA PRO A 57 23.21 13.27 -11.97
C PRO A 57 23.67 14.49 -12.78
N THR A 58 23.92 15.59 -12.09
CA THR A 58 24.61 16.75 -12.66
C THR A 58 25.99 16.25 -13.05
N PRO A 59 26.38 16.27 -14.33
CA PRO A 59 27.75 15.94 -14.71
C PRO A 59 28.67 16.93 -14.00
N GLU A 60 29.53 16.37 -13.17
CA GLU A 60 30.51 17.08 -12.34
C GLU A 60 31.35 18.02 -13.21
N VAL A 61 31.53 19.23 -12.68
CA VAL A 61 32.19 20.39 -13.25
C VAL A 61 33.54 20.03 -13.88
N ILE A 62 33.70 20.42 -15.15
CA ILE A 62 34.97 20.55 -15.87
C ILE A 62 35.96 21.27 -14.95
N LYS A 63 36.99 20.56 -14.48
CA LYS A 63 38.18 21.17 -13.89
C LYS A 63 39.33 21.00 -14.86
N ASP A 64 39.34 21.81 -15.91
CA ASP A 64 40.59 22.33 -16.42
C ASP A 64 41.01 23.47 -15.51
N PRO A 65 42.19 23.37 -14.87
CA PRO A 65 43.06 24.53 -14.87
C PRO A 65 44.49 24.12 -15.23
N ALA A 66 44.97 24.71 -16.32
CA ALA A 66 46.38 24.78 -16.69
C ALA A 66 47.24 25.25 -15.52
N ILE A 67 48.39 24.60 -15.26
CA ILE A 67 49.60 25.25 -14.71
C ILE A 67 50.86 24.48 -15.15
N LYS A 68 51.70 25.21 -15.90
CA LYS A 68 53.15 25.09 -16.20
C LYS A 68 53.67 23.95 -17.09
#